data_AF-A0A973XRE5-F1
#
_entry.id   AF-A0A973XRE5-F1
#
_cell.length_a   1.000
_cell.length_b   1.000
_cell.length_c   1.000
_cell.angle_alpha   90.00
_cell.angle_beta   90.00
_cell.angle_gamma   90.00
#
_symmetry.space_group_name_H-M   'P 1'
#
loop_
_entity.id
_entity.type
_entity.pdbx_description
1 polymer ?
#
loop_
_entity_poly.entity_id
_entity_poly.type
_entity_poly.pdbx_seq_one_letter_code
_entity_poly.pdbx_strand_id
1 'polypeptide(L)'
;MPKIKDAHIRIFQIAHGGGRGCRAAETTMRDFDRFDRFSANIGEMMERLGIECEEEVDGYFGRTLGSVIRSCQICRSAEVCSNWLARAPVAVSRAPAFCPYAERLDGLALDQAVLPPRRHTVH
;
A
#
# COMPACT_ATOMS: atom_id res chain seq x y z
N MET A 1 -19.13 -6.40 -1.44
CA MET A 1 -17.90 -6.09 -0.69
C MET A 1 -16.68 -6.72 -1.38
N PRO A 2 -16.14 -6.14 -2.48
CA PRO A 2 -14.99 -6.71 -3.22
C PRO A 2 -13.64 -5.97 -3.02
N LYS A 3 -13.61 -4.81 -2.32
CA LYS A 3 -12.51 -3.83 -2.34
C LYS A 3 -11.13 -4.37 -1.94
N ILE A 4 -11.04 -5.33 -1.00
CA ILE A 4 -9.76 -5.83 -0.48
C ILE A 4 -8.99 -6.63 -1.56
N LYS A 5 -9.69 -7.40 -2.40
CA LYS A 5 -9.04 -8.20 -3.45
C LYS A 5 -8.42 -7.29 -4.52
N ASP A 6 -9.09 -6.20 -4.86
CA ASP A 6 -8.63 -5.24 -5.87
C ASP A 6 -7.38 -4.47 -5.38
N ALA A 7 -7.36 -4.09 -4.09
CA ALA A 7 -6.21 -3.45 -3.46
C ALA A 7 -4.98 -4.37 -3.45
N HIS A 8 -5.15 -5.65 -3.08
CA HIS A 8 -4.06 -6.63 -3.06
C HIS A 8 -3.48 -6.87 -4.46
N ILE A 9 -4.33 -6.97 -5.48
CA ILE A 9 -3.90 -7.14 -6.87
C ILE A 9 -3.09 -5.92 -7.35
N ARG A 10 -3.54 -4.70 -7.03
CA ARG A 10 -2.83 -3.46 -7.41
C ARG A 10 -1.50 -3.30 -6.68
N ILE A 11 -1.47 -3.59 -5.38
CA ILE A 11 -0.23 -3.60 -4.58
C ILE A 11 0.77 -4.60 -5.17
N PHE A 12 0.31 -5.78 -5.56
CA PHE A 12 1.14 -6.79 -6.22
C PHE A 12 1.70 -6.30 -7.57
N GLN A 13 0.87 -5.68 -8.42
CA GLN A 13 1.30 -5.14 -9.71
C GLN A 13 2.35 -4.03 -9.55
N ILE A 14 2.13 -3.10 -8.62
CA ILE A 14 3.05 -1.99 -8.32
C ILE A 14 4.37 -2.51 -7.72
N ALA A 15 4.29 -3.54 -6.88
CA ALA A 15 5.46 -4.09 -6.21
C ALA A 15 6.36 -4.90 -7.16
N HIS A 16 5.76 -5.71 -8.04
CA HIS A 16 6.49 -6.75 -8.75
C HIS A 16 6.73 -6.47 -10.23
N GLY A 17 5.96 -5.61 -10.90
CA GLY A 17 6.07 -5.40 -12.34
C GLY A 17 5.72 -6.68 -13.11
N GLY A 18 4.62 -6.68 -13.86
CA GLY A 18 4.00 -7.90 -14.39
C GLY A 18 4.96 -8.98 -14.93
N GLY A 19 5.01 -10.15 -14.27
CA GLY A 19 5.77 -11.29 -14.78
C GLY A 19 6.03 -12.47 -13.82
N ARG A 20 5.12 -13.46 -13.87
CA ARG A 20 5.33 -14.93 -13.71
C ARG A 20 5.76 -15.53 -12.34
N GLY A 21 4.89 -16.42 -11.85
CA GLY A 21 5.26 -17.85 -11.73
C GLY A 21 5.29 -18.45 -10.33
N CYS A 22 4.27 -19.27 -10.03
CA CYS A 22 4.20 -20.17 -8.88
C CYS A 22 5.31 -21.25 -8.91
N ARG A 23 6.09 -21.39 -7.82
CA ARG A 23 6.65 -22.67 -7.32
C ARG A 23 7.49 -22.50 -6.04
N ALA A 24 7.07 -23.10 -4.90
CA ALA A 24 7.91 -23.75 -3.85
C ALA A 24 7.15 -23.99 -2.52
N ALA A 25 6.29 -25.00 -2.45
CA ALA A 25 5.17 -25.15 -1.50
C ALA A 25 5.41 -25.24 0.04
N GLU A 26 6.61 -25.08 0.59
CA GLU A 26 6.82 -25.12 2.07
C GLU A 26 7.59 -23.92 2.65
N THR A 27 8.63 -23.43 1.96
CA THR A 27 9.21 -22.10 2.25
C THR A 27 8.23 -20.97 1.89
N THR A 28 7.32 -21.22 0.94
CA THR A 28 6.36 -20.22 0.49
C THR A 28 5.28 -19.88 1.51
N MET A 29 4.91 -20.75 2.46
CA MET A 29 3.76 -20.49 3.33
C MET A 29 4.01 -19.31 4.28
N ARG A 30 5.20 -19.23 4.89
CA ARG A 30 5.62 -18.08 5.71
C ARG A 30 5.79 -16.81 4.88
N ASP A 31 6.26 -16.94 3.65
CA ASP A 31 6.40 -15.81 2.74
C ASP A 31 5.04 -15.31 2.25
N PHE A 32 4.06 -16.20 2.05
CA PHE A 32 2.68 -15.86 1.73
C PHE A 32 1.94 -15.21 2.91
N ASP A 33 2.04 -15.75 4.12
CA ASP A 33 1.43 -15.12 5.31
C ASP A 33 2.02 -13.72 5.56
N ARG A 34 3.34 -13.59 5.35
CA ARG A 34 4.01 -12.29 5.40
C ARG A 34 3.55 -11.38 4.26
N PHE A 35 3.36 -11.94 3.07
CA PHE A 35 2.87 -11.23 1.91
C PHE A 35 1.48 -10.66 2.14
N ASP A 36 0.56 -11.51 2.58
CA ASP A 36 -0.83 -11.16 2.85
C ASP A 36 -0.91 -10.15 3.98
N ARG A 37 -0.12 -10.32 5.05
CA ARG A 37 -0.08 -9.37 6.16
C ARG A 37 0.47 -8.01 5.72
N PHE A 38 1.57 -7.96 4.95
CA PHE A 38 2.06 -6.65 4.50
C PHE A 38 1.06 -6.01 3.53
N SER A 39 0.45 -6.78 2.64
CA SER A 39 -0.50 -6.28 1.63
C SER A 39 -1.72 -5.68 2.31
N ALA A 40 -2.25 -6.39 3.32
CA ALA A 40 -3.34 -5.88 4.15
C ALA A 40 -2.90 -4.62 4.92
N ASN A 41 -1.73 -4.63 5.55
CA ASN A 41 -1.26 -3.48 6.33
C ASN A 41 -1.04 -2.23 5.47
N ILE A 42 -0.37 -2.36 4.32
CA ILE A 42 -0.07 -1.21 3.47
C ILE A 42 -1.33 -0.72 2.76
N GLY A 43 -2.22 -1.61 2.32
CA GLY A 43 -3.51 -1.25 1.73
C GLY A 43 -4.38 -0.47 2.71
N GLU A 44 -4.55 -0.98 3.93
CA GLU A 44 -5.33 -0.31 4.98
C GLU A 44 -4.70 1.02 5.40
N MET A 45 -3.37 1.09 5.53
CA MET A 45 -2.66 2.33 5.83
C MET A 45 -2.91 3.40 4.75
N MET A 46 -2.84 3.01 3.47
CA MET A 46 -3.09 3.90 2.35
C MET A 46 -4.54 4.40 2.33
N GLU A 47 -5.51 3.51 2.54
CA GLU A 47 -6.92 3.88 2.61
C GLU A 47 -7.18 4.92 3.72
N ARG A 48 -6.63 4.68 4.92
CA ARG A 48 -6.78 5.61 6.05
C ARG A 48 -6.10 6.96 5.84
N LEU A 49 -5.03 7.00 5.04
CA LEU A 49 -4.33 8.23 4.65
C LEU A 49 -4.98 8.92 3.45
N GLY A 50 -5.97 8.29 2.80
CA GLY A 50 -6.57 8.81 1.56
C GLY A 50 -5.66 8.70 0.33
N ILE A 51 -4.73 7.75 0.33
CA ILE A 51 -3.83 7.48 -0.80
C ILE A 51 -4.51 6.50 -1.75
N GLU A 52 -4.87 6.96 -2.94
CA GLU A 52 -5.53 6.15 -3.97
C GLU A 52 -4.55 5.71 -5.07
N CYS A 53 -4.58 4.41 -5.39
CA CYS A 53 -3.92 3.85 -6.58
C CYS A 53 -4.86 3.92 -7.79
N GLU A 54 -4.91 5.07 -8.47
CA GLU A 54 -5.59 5.18 -9.77
C GLU A 54 -4.65 4.83 -10.94
N GLU A 55 -5.16 4.59 -12.13
CA GLU A 55 -4.34 4.20 -13.29
C GLU A 55 -3.50 5.36 -13.85
N GLU A 56 -3.92 6.61 -13.60
CA GLU A 56 -3.26 7.83 -14.08
C GLU A 56 -2.43 8.53 -13.01
N VAL A 57 -1.78 7.77 -12.14
CA VAL A 57 -0.87 8.42 -11.20
C VAL A 57 0.38 8.91 -11.92
N ASP A 58 0.76 10.18 -11.68
CA ASP A 58 2.00 10.75 -12.19
C ASP A 58 3.20 9.82 -11.93
N GLY A 59 4.12 9.76 -12.90
CA GLY A 59 5.23 8.81 -12.88
C GLY A 59 6.12 8.96 -11.65
N TYR A 60 6.18 10.14 -11.02
CA TYR A 60 6.89 10.34 -9.76
C TYR A 60 6.18 9.67 -8.58
N PHE A 61 4.88 9.92 -8.40
CA PHE A 61 4.10 9.32 -7.32
C PHE A 61 4.08 7.80 -7.45
N GLY A 62 3.86 7.25 -8.65
CA GLY A 62 3.88 5.80 -8.87
C GLY A 62 5.21 5.14 -8.48
N ARG A 63 6.35 5.81 -8.76
CA ARG A 63 7.68 5.34 -8.34
C ARG A 63 7.87 5.39 -6.83
N THR A 64 7.50 6.50 -6.20
CA THR A 64 7.62 6.70 -4.75
C THR A 64 6.74 5.72 -3.98
N LEU A 65 5.49 5.57 -4.39
CA LEU A 65 4.55 4.60 -3.82
C LEU A 65 5.03 3.17 -4.02
N GLY A 66 5.48 2.80 -5.22
CA GLY A 66 6.03 1.47 -5.45
C GLY A 66 7.28 1.17 -4.64
N SER A 67 8.12 2.17 -4.36
CA SER A 67 9.24 2.02 -3.44
C SER A 67 8.79 1.77 -2.00
N VAL A 68 7.79 2.50 -1.49
CA VAL A 68 7.20 2.25 -0.16
C VAL A 68 6.67 0.82 -0.06
N ILE A 69 5.83 0.42 -1.02
CA ILE A 69 5.19 -0.89 -1.02
C ILE A 69 6.24 -2.02 -0.98
N ARG A 70 7.26 -1.98 -1.85
CA ARG A 70 8.35 -2.97 -1.82
C ARG A 70 9.10 -2.99 -0.48
N SER A 71 9.29 -1.82 0.11
CA SER A 71 9.99 -1.71 1.40
C SER A 71 9.14 -2.24 2.55
N CYS A 72 7.81 -2.10 2.49
CA CYS A 72 6.88 -2.69 3.44
C CYS A 72 6.94 -4.22 3.47
N GLN A 73 7.23 -4.87 2.33
CA GLN A 73 7.39 -6.33 2.27
C GLN A 73 8.49 -6.83 3.21
N ILE A 74 9.55 -6.04 3.38
CA ILE A 74 10.70 -6.39 4.21
C ILE A 74 10.70 -5.71 5.59
N CYS A 75 9.68 -4.90 5.89
CA CYS A 75 9.63 -4.08 7.10
C CYS A 75 9.53 -4.94 8.38
N ARG A 76 10.35 -4.62 9.38
CA ARG A 76 10.35 -5.31 10.68
C ARG A 76 9.21 -4.86 11.60
N SER A 77 8.59 -3.71 11.32
CA SER A 77 7.49 -3.16 12.11
C SER A 77 6.11 -3.69 11.70
N ALA A 78 6.03 -4.76 10.89
CA ALA A 78 4.77 -5.26 10.35
C ALA A 78 3.74 -5.64 11.43
N GLU A 79 4.17 -6.25 12.53
CA GLU A 79 3.27 -6.62 13.63
C GLU A 79 2.77 -5.39 14.40
N VAL A 80 3.66 -4.44 14.69
CA VAL A 80 3.29 -3.15 15.30
C VAL A 80 2.33 -2.37 14.39
N CYS A 81 2.54 -2.44 13.07
CA CYS A 81 1.66 -1.85 12.07
C CYS A 81 0.26 -2.46 12.12
N SER A 82 0.15 -3.80 12.10
CA SER A 82 -1.15 -4.48 12.21
C SER A 82 -1.88 -4.12 13.51
N ASN A 83 -1.17 -4.12 14.64
CA ASN A 83 -1.75 -3.77 15.93
C ASN A 83 -2.22 -2.32 16.01
N TRP A 84 -1.47 -1.41 15.38
CA TRP A 84 -1.87 -0.01 15.30
C TRP A 84 -3.09 0.15 14.39
N LEU A 85 -3.12 -0.46 13.20
CA LEU A 85 -4.26 -0.41 12.28
C LEU A 85 -5.54 -0.98 12.93
N ALA A 86 -5.45 -2.04 13.72
CA ALA A 86 -6.60 -2.58 14.44
C ALA A 86 -7.26 -1.58 15.43
N ARG A 87 -6.55 -0.53 15.86
CA ARG A 87 -7.01 0.45 16.86
C ARG A 87 -7.14 1.87 16.32
N ALA A 88 -6.43 2.18 15.25
CA ALA A 88 -6.42 3.51 14.68
C ALA A 88 -7.81 3.88 14.13
N PRO A 89 -8.14 5.18 14.01
CA PRO A 89 -9.34 5.63 13.34
C PRO A 89 -9.39 5.18 11.87
N VAL A 90 -10.60 5.22 11.30
CA VAL A 90 -10.85 4.90 9.88
C VAL A 90 -10.21 5.91 8.91
N ALA A 91 -9.84 7.10 9.40
CA ALA A 91 -9.11 8.10 8.65
C ALA A 91 -8.07 8.75 9.56
N VAL A 92 -6.84 8.90 9.07
CA VAL A 92 -5.73 9.51 9.80
C VAL A 92 -5.07 10.56 8.91
N SER A 93 -4.64 11.66 9.51
CA SER A 93 -3.96 12.74 8.78
C SER A 93 -2.48 12.47 8.54
N ARG A 94 -1.89 11.52 9.28
CA ARG A 94 -0.47 11.18 9.22
C ARG A 94 -0.22 9.72 9.53
N ALA A 95 0.83 9.19 8.93
CA ALA A 95 1.38 7.89 9.27
C ALA A 95 1.92 7.89 10.71
N PRO A 96 1.90 6.73 11.40
CA PRO A 96 2.34 6.66 12.79
C PRO A 96 3.86 6.81 12.91
N ALA A 97 4.31 7.37 14.03
CA ALA A 97 5.73 7.68 14.27
C ALA A 97 6.69 6.47 14.25
N PHE A 98 6.19 5.25 14.49
CA PHE A 98 7.01 4.04 14.38
C PHE A 98 7.25 3.60 12.92
N CYS A 99 6.48 4.13 11.97
CA CYS A 99 6.58 3.74 10.57
C CYS A 99 7.86 4.35 9.97
N PRO A 100 8.80 3.52 9.48
CA PRO A 100 10.06 4.03 8.90
C PRO A 100 9.85 4.78 7.58
N TYR A 101 8.65 4.70 7.01
CA TYR A 101 8.26 5.38 5.77
C TYR A 101 7.17 6.43 6.00
N ALA A 102 6.97 6.87 7.25
CA ALA A 102 5.91 7.80 7.62
C ALA A 102 5.94 9.07 6.78
N GLU A 103 7.08 9.75 6.74
CA GLU A 103 7.23 11.00 5.98
C GLU A 103 6.95 10.84 4.48
N ARG A 104 7.31 9.69 3.91
CA ARG A 104 7.06 9.41 2.49
C ARG A 104 5.59 9.14 2.22
N LEU A 105 4.90 8.44 3.12
CA LEU A 105 3.46 8.23 3.05
C LEU A 105 2.70 9.54 3.23
N ASP A 106 3.11 10.38 4.18
CA ASP A 106 2.53 11.70 4.39
C ASP A 106 2.72 12.59 3.15
N GLY A 107 3.92 12.58 2.56
CA GLY A 107 4.19 13.30 1.31
C GLY A 107 3.30 12.83 0.16
N LEU A 108 3.11 11.52 -0.02
CA LEU A 108 2.19 10.96 -1.02
C LEU A 108 0.75 11.42 -0.78
N ALA A 109 0.27 11.38 0.46
CA ALA A 109 -1.09 11.82 0.80
C ALA A 109 -1.30 13.32 0.49
N LEU A 110 -0.30 14.15 0.77
CA LEU A 110 -0.33 15.57 0.45
C LEU A 110 -0.29 15.82 -1.06
N ASP A 111 0.63 15.16 -1.78
CA ASP A 111 0.76 15.29 -3.23
C ASP A 111 -0.56 14.94 -3.93
N GLN A 112 -1.25 13.89 -3.48
CA GLN A 112 -2.55 13.49 -4.03
C GLN A 112 -3.68 14.43 -3.64
N ALA A 113 -3.67 14.99 -2.43
CA ALA A 113 -4.67 15.96 -1.99
C ALA A 113 -4.55 17.33 -2.71
N VAL A 114 -3.34 17.69 -3.16
CA VAL A 114 -3.09 18.92 -3.93
C VAL A 114 -3.48 18.78 -5.40
N LEU A 115 -3.47 17.57 -5.95
CA LEU A 115 -3.95 17.33 -7.31
C LEU A 115 -5.49 17.50 -7.35
N PRO A 116 -6.04 18.28 -8.30
CA PRO A 116 -7.49 18.39 -8.44
C PRO A 116 -8.07 16.99 -8.72
N PRO A 117 -9.27 16.65 -8.19
CA PRO A 117 -9.90 15.36 -8.47
C PRO A 117 -10.05 15.24 -9.98
N ARG A 118 -9.31 14.33 -10.59
CA ARG A 118 -9.48 14.01 -12.01
C ARG A 118 -10.82 13.32 -12.12
N ARG A 119 -11.84 14.07 -12.55
CA ARG A 119 -13.13 13.49 -12.92
C ARG A 119 -12.83 12.44 -13.98
N HIS A 120 -13.02 11.16 -13.66
CA HIS A 120 -13.03 10.10 -14.67
C HIS A 120 -14.16 10.43 -15.64
N THR A 121 -13.84 11.08 -16.76
CA THR A 121 -14.75 11.14 -17.90
C THR A 121 -14.80 9.74 -18.47
N VAL A 122 -15.80 8.97 -18.02
CA VAL A 122 -16.23 7.74 -18.68
C VAL A 122 -16.67 8.15 -20.10
N HIS A 123 -15.86 7.79 -21.10
CA HIS A 123 -16.22 7.85 -22.51
C HIS A 123 -16.59 6.46 -23.01
#